data_AF-A0AAU7BUE4-F1
#
_entry.id   AF-A0AAU7BUE4-F1
#
_cell.length_a   1.000
_cell.length_b   1.000
_cell.length_c   1.000
_cell.angle_alpha   90.00
_cell.angle_beta   90.00
_cell.angle_gamma   90.00
#
_symmetry.space_group_name_H-M   'P 1'
#
loop_
_entity.id
_entity.type
_entity.pdbx_description
1 polymer ?
#
loop_
_entity_poly.entity_id
_entity_poly.type
_entity_poly.pdbx_seq_one_letter_code
_entity_poly.pdbx_strand_id
1 'polypeptide(L)'
;MELVLSHQEFEPLPKHKREHFVFNNEGILSSAYKEETRNNFFQSSPKSVFGAKQRIKSFQYQYTSAIDTILKISVFAIALIVVFN
;
A
#
# COMPACT_ATOMS: atom_id res chain seq x y z
N MET A 1 -27.40 5.58 35.75
CA MET A 1 -28.27 4.86 34.80
C MET A 1 -27.89 3.40 34.90
N GLU A 2 -28.80 2.56 35.41
CA GLU A 2 -28.54 1.13 35.54
C GLU A 2 -28.80 0.46 34.19
N LEU A 3 -27.85 -0.38 33.76
CA LEU A 3 -27.91 -1.08 32.48
C LEU A 3 -28.91 -2.23 32.62
N VAL A 4 -30.15 -1.99 32.18
CA VAL A 4 -31.15 -3.04 31.99
C VAL A 4 -30.72 -3.89 30.79
N LEU A 5 -30.13 -5.05 31.06
CA LEU A 5 -29.79 -6.05 30.07
C LEU A 5 -31.08 -6.69 29.54
N SER A 6 -31.61 -6.18 28.44
CA SER A 6 -32.66 -6.88 27.69
C SER A 6 -32.12 -8.24 27.21
N HIS A 7 -32.63 -9.32 27.79
CA HIS A 7 -32.43 -10.68 27.30
C HIS A 7 -33.20 -10.83 25.97
N GLN A 8 -32.56 -10.42 24.88
CA GLN A 8 -33.04 -10.73 23.53
C GLN A 8 -32.60 -12.15 23.21
N GLU A 9 -33.52 -13.12 23.25
CA GLU A 9 -33.29 -14.46 22.69
C GLU A 9 -33.10 -14.32 21.18
N PHE A 10 -31.86 -14.37 20.72
CA PHE A 10 -31.53 -14.40 19.30
C PHE A 10 -31.83 -15.79 18.74
N GLU A 11 -32.58 -15.84 17.64
CA GLU A 11 -32.77 -17.07 16.88
C GLU A 11 -31.40 -17.70 16.55
N PRO A 12 -31.23 -19.03 16.72
CA PRO A 12 -29.95 -19.67 16.43
C PRO A 12 -29.60 -19.49 14.96
N LEU A 13 -28.41 -18.94 14.70
CA LEU A 13 -27.89 -18.75 13.35
C LEU A 13 -28.01 -20.05 12.54
N PRO A 14 -28.40 -19.98 11.25
CA PRO A 14 -28.53 -21.15 10.41
C PRO A 14 -27.24 -21.95 10.45
N LYS A 15 -27.35 -23.26 10.75
CA LYS A 15 -26.21 -24.18 10.83
C LYS A 15 -25.53 -24.22 9.46
N HIS A 16 -24.52 -23.37 9.28
CA HIS A 16 -23.72 -23.34 8.07
C HIS A 16 -23.04 -24.71 7.94
N LYS A 17 -23.25 -25.40 6.81
CA LYS A 17 -22.50 -26.62 6.52
C LYS A 17 -21.02 -26.23 6.58
N ARG A 18 -20.28 -26.81 7.53
CA ARG A 18 -18.84 -26.60 7.63
C ARG A 18 -18.23 -27.26 6.40
N GLU A 19 -18.03 -26.49 5.34
CA GLU A 19 -17.22 -26.93 4.24
C GLU A 19 -15.82 -27.21 4.80
N HIS A 20 -15.31 -28.40 4.52
CA HIS A 20 -13.95 -28.75 4.91
C HIS A 20 -13.01 -27.84 4.14
N PHE A 21 -12.35 -26.92 4.85
CA PHE A 21 -11.30 -26.11 4.27
C PHE A 21 -10.14 -27.03 3.89
N VAL A 22 -10.05 -27.38 2.61
CA VAL A 22 -8.91 -28.11 2.06
C VAL A 22 -7.85 -27.07 1.72
N PHE A 23 -6.83 -26.97 2.56
CA PHE A 23 -5.68 -26.13 2.27
C PHE A 23 -4.82 -26.80 1.21
N ASN A 24 -5.07 -26.47 -0.05
CA ASN A 24 -4.12 -26.77 -1.11
C ASN A 24 -2.89 -25.89 -0.89
N ASN A 25 -1.71 -26.50 -0.79
CA ASN A 25 -0.41 -25.82 -0.70
C ASN A 25 -0.04 -25.14 -2.03
N GLU A 26 -0.99 -24.45 -2.66
CA GLU A 26 -0.70 -23.51 -3.73
C GLU A 26 0.08 -22.38 -3.08
N GLY A 27 1.36 -22.26 -3.43
CA GLY A 27 2.24 -21.26 -2.84
C GLY A 27 1.58 -19.88 -2.87
N ILE A 28 1.74 -19.11 -1.80
CA ILE A 28 1.17 -17.76 -1.62
C ILE A 28 1.44 -16.85 -2.82
N LEU A 29 2.51 -17.12 -3.56
CA LEU A 29 2.94 -16.40 -4.76
C LEU A 29 2.46 -17.06 -6.06
N SER A 30 1.19 -17.46 -6.13
CA SER A 30 0.60 -17.93 -7.38
C SER A 30 0.60 -16.79 -8.43
N SER A 31 0.57 -17.16 -9.71
CA SER A 31 0.45 -16.19 -10.81
C SER A 31 -0.78 -15.29 -10.65
N ALA A 32 -1.90 -15.86 -10.21
CA ALA A 32 -3.12 -15.15 -9.88
C ALA A 32 -2.90 -14.13 -8.74
N TYR A 33 -2.25 -14.54 -7.64
CA TYR A 33 -1.92 -13.62 -6.55
C TYR A 33 -1.05 -12.45 -7.03
N LYS A 34 -0.06 -12.72 -7.88
CA LYS A 34 0.81 -11.68 -8.45
C LYS A 34 0.03 -10.70 -9.31
N GLU A 35 -0.91 -11.19 -10.12
CA GLU A 35 -1.76 -10.36 -10.96
C GLU A 35 -2.70 -9.48 -10.15
N GLU A 36 -3.40 -10.06 -9.16
CA GLU A 36 -4.26 -9.33 -8.24
C GLU A 36 -3.49 -8.29 -7.43
N THR A 37 -2.29 -8.63 -6.93
CA THR A 37 -1.45 -7.68 -6.19
C THR A 37 -1.01 -6.53 -7.08
N ARG A 38 -0.64 -6.81 -8.34
CA ARG A 38 -0.31 -5.78 -9.32
C ARG A 38 -1.51 -4.87 -9.58
N ASN A 39 -2.70 -5.46 -9.76
CA ASN A 39 -3.91 -4.70 -10.01
C ASN A 39 -4.25 -3.79 -8.81
N ASN A 40 -4.23 -4.34 -7.60
CA ASN A 40 -4.46 -3.60 -6.36
C ASN A 40 -3.43 -2.49 -6.14
N PHE A 41 -2.18 -2.68 -6.58
CA PHE A 41 -1.14 -1.67 -6.46
C PHE A 41 -1.39 -0.46 -7.38
N PHE A 42 -1.76 -0.70 -8.65
CA PHE A 42 -1.96 0.36 -9.64
C PHE A 42 -3.36 0.98 -9.61
N GLN A 43 -4.37 0.19 -9.29
CA GLN A 43 -5.78 0.61 -9.23
C GLN A 43 -6.22 0.92 -7.78
N SER A 44 -5.28 1.13 -6.86
CA SER A 44 -5.62 1.43 -5.47
C SER A 44 -6.48 2.70 -5.37
N SER A 45 -7.54 2.64 -4.56
CA SER A 45 -8.34 3.84 -4.29
C SER A 45 -7.48 4.89 -3.58
N PRO A 46 -7.41 6.14 -4.08
CA PRO A 46 -6.61 7.21 -3.47
C PRO A 46 -7.10 7.60 -2.07
N LYS A 47 -8.36 7.28 -1.73
CA LYS A 47 -8.93 7.50 -0.39
C LYS A 47 -8.65 6.36 0.59
N SER A 48 -8.06 5.25 0.13
CA SER A 48 -7.68 4.15 1.00
C SER A 48 -6.41 4.48 1.79
N VAL A 49 -6.22 3.82 2.93
CA VAL A 49 -5.00 3.95 3.75
C VAL A 49 -3.75 3.59 2.93
N PHE A 50 -3.85 2.51 2.13
CA PHE A 50 -2.77 2.09 1.24
C PHE A 50 -2.48 3.14 0.17
N GLY A 51 -3.51 3.65 -0.51
CA GLY A 51 -3.36 4.67 -1.55
C GLY A 51 -2.75 5.97 -1.01
N ALA A 52 -3.18 6.42 0.18
CA ALA A 52 -2.60 7.58 0.84
C ALA A 52 -1.11 7.38 1.17
N LYS A 53 -0.77 6.24 1.78
CA LYS A 53 0.63 5.88 2.08
C LYS A 53 1.48 5.81 0.81
N GLN A 54 0.94 5.19 -0.24
CA GLN A 54 1.62 5.03 -1.52
C GLN A 54 1.91 6.38 -2.18
N ARG A 55 0.94 7.30 -2.14
CA ARG A 55 1.10 8.66 -2.67
C ARG A 55 2.18 9.46 -1.94
N ILE A 56 2.23 9.38 -0.61
CA ILE A 56 3.28 10.04 0.18
C ILE A 56 4.65 9.47 -0.22
N LYS A 57 4.76 8.14 -0.32
CA LYS A 57 6.00 7.47 -0.69
C LYS A 57 6.47 7.81 -2.11
N SER A 58 5.56 7.87 -3.09
CA SER A 58 5.91 8.21 -4.47
C SER A 58 6.41 9.66 -4.57
N PHE A 59 5.76 10.58 -3.85
CA PHE A 59 6.17 11.98 -3.81
C PHE A 59 7.57 12.14 -3.22
N GLN A 60 7.87 11.47 -2.10
CA GLN A 60 9.22 11.49 -1.53
C GLN A 60 10.28 11.03 -2.53
N TYR A 61 10.03 9.92 -3.26
CA TYR A 61 10.97 9.39 -4.24
C TYR A 61 11.21 10.35 -5.42
N GLN A 62 10.17 11.02 -5.90
CA GLN A 62 10.28 11.97 -7.01
C GLN A 62 11.11 13.20 -6.63
N TYR A 63 10.88 13.77 -5.45
CA TYR A 63 11.56 14.99 -5.01
C TYR A 63 13.01 14.74 -4.59
N THR A 64 13.30 13.62 -3.92
CA THR A 64 14.69 13.29 -3.54
C THR A 64 15.58 13.12 -4.78
N SER A 65 15.08 12.48 -5.83
CA SER A 65 15.81 12.33 -7.09
C SER A 65 16.05 13.65 -7.80
N ALA A 66 15.08 14.57 -7.79
CA ALA A 66 15.22 15.86 -8.45
C ALA A 66 16.24 16.77 -7.72
N ILE A 67 16.15 16.85 -6.39
CA ILE A 67 17.07 17.66 -5.58
C ILE A 67 18.51 17.14 -5.71
N ASP A 68 18.71 15.81 -5.65
CA ASP A 68 20.04 15.21 -5.83
C ASP A 68 20.66 15.59 -7.19
N THR A 69 19.86 15.53 -8.25
CA THR A 69 20.32 15.86 -9.61
C THR A 69 20.66 17.35 -9.72
N ILE A 70 19.79 18.24 -9.23
CA ILE A 70 20.02 19.69 -9.25
C ILE A 70 21.28 20.04 -8.47
N LEU A 71 21.46 19.47 -7.27
CA LEU A 71 22.64 19.72 -6.45
C LEU A 71 23.93 19.31 -7.16
N LYS A 72 23.97 18.13 -7.80
CA LYS A 72 25.13 17.65 -8.58
C LYS A 72 25.44 18.57 -9.75
N ILE A 73 24.43 18.99 -10.51
CA ILE A 73 24.61 19.90 -11.66
C ILE A 73 25.11 21.27 -11.18
N SER A 74 24.55 21.82 -10.10
CA SER A 74 24.97 23.10 -9.54
C SER A 74 26.43 23.06 -9.09
N VAL A 75 26.84 22.02 -8.36
CA VAL A 75 28.24 21.86 -7.91
C VAL A 75 29.18 21.75 -9.12
N PHE A 76 28.80 20.99 -10.14
CA PHE A 76 29.60 20.85 -11.36
C PHE A 76 29.73 22.17 -12.13
N ALA A 77 28.64 22.94 -12.26
CA ALA A 77 28.66 24.25 -12.91
C ALA A 77 29.57 25.24 -12.17
N ILE A 78 29.53 25.26 -10.83
CA ILE A 78 30.42 26.09 -10.00
C ILE A 78 31.89 25.68 -10.25
N ALA A 79 32.19 24.38 -10.26
CA ALA A 79 33.54 23.89 -10.52
C ALA A 79 34.05 24.33 -11.91
N LEU A 80 33.20 24.25 -12.94
CA LEU A 80 33.57 24.75 -14.27
C LEU A 80 33.86 26.25 -14.27
N ILE A 81 33.02 27.06 -13.60
CA ILE A 81 33.26 28.50 -13.48
C ILE A 81 34.61 28.74 -12.80
N VAL A 82 34.92 28.07 -11.69
CA VAL A 82 36.20 28.23 -10.97
C VAL A 82 37.41 27.81 -11.81
N VAL A 83 37.28 26.78 -12.66
CA VAL A 83 38.40 26.31 -13.50
C VAL A 83 38.62 27.19 -14.72
N PHE A 84 37.55 27.75 -15.30
CA PHE A 84 37.59 28.46 -16.57
C PHE A 84 37.50 30.00 -16.45
N ASN A 85 37.35 30.53 -15.23
CA ASN A 85 37.38 31.97 -14.92
C ASN A 85 38.60 32.32 -14.07
#